data_AF-A0A950JLR5-F1
#
_entry.id   AF-A0A950JLR5-F1
#
_cell.length_a   1.000
_cell.length_b   1.000
_cell.length_c   1.000
_cell.angle_alpha   90.00
_cell.angle_beta   90.00
_cell.angle_gamma   90.00
#
_symmetry.space_group_name_H-M   'P 1'
#
loop_
_entity.id
_entity.type
_entity.pdbx_description
1 polymer ?
#
loop_
_entity_poly.entity_id
_entity_poly.type
_entity_poly.pdbx_seq_one_letter_code
_entity_poly.pdbx_strand_id
1 'polypeptide(L)'
;PLKKTDPETLAIYGLIPIQQPADIYEGWGHGGRGGWSWYTGSAARMLSAAYAILGIEQRDGKIALRDDLFEAKGELKVQSLRIGETTWTAEEKR
;
A
#
# COMPACT_ATOMS: atom_id res chain seq x y z
N PRO A 1 -12.01 -1.24 2.20
CA PRO A 1 -11.64 0.20 2.31
C PRO A 1 -12.77 1.21 2.01
N LEU A 2 -13.84 0.83 1.27
CA LEU A 2 -14.89 1.77 0.84
C LEU A 2 -16.14 1.85 1.76
N LYS A 3 -16.10 1.29 2.98
CA LYS A 3 -17.27 1.25 3.90
C LYS A 3 -17.34 2.42 4.91
N LYS A 4 -16.54 3.47 4.72
CA LYS A 4 -16.39 4.61 5.65
C LYS A 4 -16.40 5.95 4.89
N THR A 5 -17.39 6.15 4.02
CA THR A 5 -17.51 7.34 3.16
C THR A 5 -18.74 8.19 3.49
N ASP A 6 -19.37 7.99 4.65
CA ASP A 6 -20.40 8.91 5.14
C ASP A 6 -19.77 10.30 5.42
N PRO A 7 -20.52 11.39 5.16
CA PRO A 7 -20.00 12.75 5.31
C PRO A 7 -19.41 13.04 6.69
N GLU A 8 -20.02 12.50 7.75
CA GLU A 8 -19.60 12.68 9.13
C GLU A 8 -18.22 12.04 9.39
N THR A 9 -17.98 10.84 8.86
CA THR A 9 -16.68 10.14 8.97
C THR A 9 -15.61 10.78 8.10
N LEU A 10 -15.94 11.24 6.88
CA LEU A 10 -14.99 11.96 6.02
C LEU A 10 -14.56 13.30 6.66
N ALA A 11 -15.47 13.95 7.38
CA ALA A 11 -15.19 15.20 8.08
C ALA A 11 -14.16 15.05 9.22
N ILE A 12 -13.94 13.84 9.74
CA ILE A 12 -12.92 13.57 10.78
C ILE A 12 -11.52 13.83 10.19
N TYR A 13 -11.19 13.18 9.07
CA TYR A 13 -9.88 13.35 8.43
C TYR A 13 -9.77 14.66 7.65
N GLY A 14 -10.86 15.15 7.06
CA GLY A 14 -10.88 16.41 6.32
C GLY A 14 -10.02 16.41 5.05
N LEU A 15 -9.65 15.23 4.54
CA LEU A 15 -8.88 15.03 3.31
C LEU A 15 -9.62 14.10 2.35
N ILE A 16 -9.17 14.07 1.10
CA ILE A 16 -9.74 13.20 0.06
C ILE A 16 -9.42 11.73 0.41
N PRO A 17 -10.42 10.82 0.43
CA PRO A 17 -10.27 9.46 0.98
C PRO A 17 -9.45 8.49 0.12
N ILE A 18 -8.97 8.93 -1.05
CA ILE A 18 -8.21 8.10 -2.00
C ILE A 18 -6.71 8.43 -1.99
N GLN A 19 -6.28 9.35 -1.12
CA GLN A 19 -4.90 9.82 -1.04
C GLN A 19 -4.32 9.56 0.34
N GLN A 20 -3.03 9.24 0.38
CA GLN A 20 -2.33 9.06 1.65
C GLN A 20 -1.88 10.42 2.20
N PRO A 21 -2.25 10.78 3.44
CA PRO A 21 -1.75 11.98 4.09
C PRO A 21 -0.27 11.82 4.47
N ALA A 22 0.43 12.93 4.65
CA ALA A 22 1.76 12.92 5.24
C ALA A 22 1.67 12.53 6.72
N ASP A 23 0.66 13.06 7.41
CA ASP A 23 0.48 12.94 8.85
C ASP A 23 -1.02 13.00 9.24
N ILE A 24 -1.33 12.44 10.40
CA ILE A 24 -2.63 12.60 11.08
C ILE A 24 -2.35 13.29 12.41
N TYR A 25 -2.98 14.42 12.64
CA TYR A 25 -2.82 15.21 13.84
C TYR A 25 -3.36 14.47 15.07
N GLU A 26 -2.63 14.59 16.17
CA GLU A 26 -3.05 14.18 17.51
C GLU A 26 -3.01 15.42 18.42
N GLY A 27 -4.08 15.66 19.20
CA GLY A 27 -4.19 16.82 20.09
C GLY A 27 -5.60 17.40 20.19
N TRP A 28 -5.81 18.23 21.21
CA TRP A 28 -7.11 18.86 21.46
C TRP A 28 -7.55 19.74 20.28
N GLY A 29 -8.79 19.57 19.82
CA GLY A 29 -9.40 20.36 18.75
C GLY A 29 -9.07 19.94 17.31
N HIS A 30 -7.97 19.19 17.09
CA HIS A 30 -7.53 18.79 15.75
C HIS A 30 -7.25 17.29 15.58
N GLY A 31 -7.42 16.49 16.64
CA GLY A 31 -7.24 15.05 16.60
C GLY A 31 -8.00 14.37 15.46
N GLY A 32 -7.29 13.55 14.69
CA GLY A 32 -7.85 12.82 13.55
C GLY A 32 -7.84 13.58 12.24
N ARG A 33 -7.48 14.87 12.21
CA ARG A 33 -7.33 15.63 10.95
C ARG A 33 -6.05 15.22 10.23
N GLY A 34 -6.12 15.07 8.91
CA GLY A 34 -4.92 14.86 8.11
C GLY A 34 -4.22 16.17 7.75
N GLY A 35 -2.89 16.19 7.82
CA GLY A 35 -2.04 17.22 7.23
C GLY A 35 -1.45 16.75 5.91
N TRP A 36 -1.28 17.70 4.97
CA TRP A 36 -0.60 17.58 3.66
C TRP A 36 -0.95 16.30 2.86
N SER A 37 -1.67 16.45 1.74
CA SER A 37 -2.01 15.32 0.85
C SER A 37 -1.23 15.36 -0.47
N TRP A 38 -1.41 14.33 -1.30
CA TRP A 38 -0.76 14.13 -2.60
C TRP A 38 0.74 13.83 -2.54
N TYR A 39 1.56 14.85 -2.40
CA TYR A 39 3.02 14.76 -2.58
C TYR A 39 3.70 14.39 -1.27
N THR A 40 3.55 13.13 -0.84
CA THR A 40 4.01 12.66 0.46
C THR A 40 4.84 11.39 0.36
N GLY A 41 5.87 11.26 1.20
CA GLY A 41 6.64 10.03 1.34
C GLY A 41 5.83 8.87 1.93
N SER A 42 4.76 9.18 2.67
CA SER A 42 3.84 8.20 3.24
C SER A 42 3.18 7.33 2.16
N ALA A 43 2.86 7.91 0.99
CA ALA A 43 2.37 7.14 -0.16
C ALA A 43 3.40 6.10 -0.64
N ALA A 44 4.68 6.48 -0.75
CA ALA A 44 5.74 5.57 -1.15
C ALA A 44 5.96 4.44 -0.12
N ARG A 45 5.90 4.78 1.18
CA ARG A 45 6.00 3.79 2.27
C ARG A 45 4.82 2.81 2.27
N MET A 46 3.59 3.30 2.05
CA MET A 46 2.41 2.44 1.93
C MET A 46 2.59 1.43 0.78
N LEU A 47 3.03 1.90 -0.40
CA LEU A 47 3.25 1.04 -1.55
C LEU A 47 4.37 0.01 -1.31
N SER A 48 5.48 0.44 -0.68
CA SER A 48 6.56 -0.46 -0.29
C SER A 48 6.10 -1.55 0.67
N ALA A 49 5.26 -1.23 1.65
CA ALA A 49 4.67 -2.22 2.56
C ALA A 49 3.73 -3.19 1.82
N ALA A 50 2.91 -2.68 0.90
CA ALA A 50 2.03 -3.52 0.07
C ALA A 50 2.83 -4.53 -0.78
N TYR A 51 3.93 -4.09 -1.40
CA TYR A 51 4.83 -4.98 -2.13
C TYR A 51 5.47 -6.04 -1.22
N ALA A 52 5.93 -5.66 -0.04
CA ALA A 52 6.52 -6.59 0.91
C ALA A 52 5.53 -7.68 1.37
N ILE A 53 4.24 -7.33 1.56
CA ILE A 53 3.17 -8.29 1.86
C ILE A 53 3.01 -9.32 0.74
N LEU A 54 3.13 -8.90 -0.52
CA LEU A 54 3.07 -9.78 -1.69
C LEU A 54 4.35 -10.59 -1.91
N GLY A 55 5.43 -10.33 -1.18
CA GLY A 55 6.72 -11.00 -1.36
C GLY A 55 7.67 -10.31 -2.35
N ILE A 56 7.43 -9.04 -2.68
CA ILE A 56 8.31 -8.20 -3.51
C ILE A 56 9.08 -7.26 -2.58
N GLU A 57 10.40 -7.34 -2.61
CA GLU A 57 11.28 -6.57 -1.73
C GLU A 57 12.28 -5.74 -2.54
N GLN A 58 12.85 -4.72 -1.89
CA GLN A 58 14.01 -3.99 -2.42
C GLN A 58 15.22 -4.27 -1.53
N ARG A 59 16.30 -4.79 -2.10
CA ARG A 59 17.57 -5.07 -1.43
C ARG A 59 18.70 -4.46 -2.26
N ASP A 60 19.50 -3.58 -1.65
CA ASP A 60 20.64 -2.91 -2.31
C ASP A 60 20.29 -2.23 -3.64
N GLY A 61 19.13 -1.57 -3.68
CA GLY A 61 18.63 -0.89 -4.88
C GLY A 61 18.09 -1.81 -5.98
N LYS A 62 18.05 -3.13 -5.75
CA LYS A 62 17.51 -4.13 -6.67
C LYS A 62 16.21 -4.72 -6.13
N ILE A 63 15.34 -5.18 -7.03
CA ILE A 63 14.15 -5.93 -6.65
C ILE A 63 14.55 -7.36 -6.33
N ALA A 64 14.13 -7.84 -5.16
CA ALA A 64 14.27 -9.22 -4.73
C ALA A 64 12.87 -9.84 -4.58
N LEU A 65 12.71 -11.10 -4.97
CA LEU A 65 11.46 -11.84 -4.86
C LEU A 65 11.62 -12.90 -3.78
N ARG A 66 10.66 -12.96 -2.85
CA ARG A 66 10.61 -14.02 -1.85
C ARG A 66 10.14 -15.32 -2.47
N ASP A 67 10.56 -16.44 -1.90
CA ASP A 67 10.20 -17.78 -2.41
C ASP A 67 8.69 -18.02 -2.40
N ASP A 68 7.99 -17.38 -1.46
CA ASP A 68 6.55 -17.46 -1.26
C ASP A 68 5.74 -16.44 -2.07
N LEU A 69 6.33 -15.79 -3.09
CA LEU A 69 5.67 -14.80 -3.96
C LEU A 69 4.31 -15.27 -4.49
N PHE A 70 4.23 -16.53 -4.93
CA PHE A 70 3.02 -17.12 -5.49
C PHE A 70 2.15 -17.85 -4.47
N GLU A 71 2.57 -17.91 -3.20
CA GLU A 71 1.76 -18.46 -2.12
C GLU A 71 0.69 -17.45 -1.70
N ALA A 72 -0.50 -17.95 -1.36
CA ALA A 72 -1.60 -17.10 -0.93
C ALA A 72 -1.26 -16.30 0.34
N LYS A 73 -1.68 -15.04 0.38
CA LYS A 73 -1.56 -14.09 1.48
C LYS A 73 -2.96 -13.68 1.91
N GLY A 74 -3.63 -14.57 2.66
CA GLY A 74 -5.06 -14.46 2.92
C GLY A 74 -5.86 -14.72 1.64
N GLU A 75 -6.75 -13.79 1.28
CA GLU A 75 -7.55 -13.87 0.05
C GLU A 75 -6.79 -13.43 -1.21
N LEU A 76 -5.58 -12.88 -1.05
CA LEU A 76 -4.76 -12.38 -2.15
C LEU A 76 -3.77 -13.45 -2.61
N LYS A 77 -3.65 -13.64 -3.92
CA LYS A 77 -2.63 -14.50 -4.52
C LYS A 77 -2.08 -13.82 -5.77
N VAL A 78 -0.75 -13.71 -5.86
CA VAL A 78 -0.10 -13.23 -7.07
C VAL A 78 -0.28 -14.28 -8.17
N GLN A 79 -0.79 -13.87 -9.34
CA GLN A 79 -0.94 -14.75 -10.51
C GLN A 79 0.25 -14.61 -11.45
N SER A 80 0.66 -13.37 -11.69
CA SER A 80 1.85 -13.02 -12.45
C SER A 80 2.50 -11.77 -11.88
N LEU A 81 3.81 -11.68 -12.08
CA LEU A 81 4.59 -10.48 -11.81
C LEU A 81 5.39 -10.15 -13.07
N ARG A 82 5.40 -8.88 -13.46
CA ARG A 82 6.25 -8.39 -14.55
C ARG A 82 7.12 -7.26 -14.06
N ILE A 83 8.42 -7.37 -14.28
CA ILE A 83 9.40 -6.33 -14.00
C ILE A 83 10.21 -6.10 -15.28
N GLY A 84 9.99 -4.96 -15.93
CA GLY A 84 10.56 -4.68 -17.25
C GLY A 84 10.10 -5.70 -18.29
N GLU A 85 11.05 -6.46 -18.84
CA GLU A 85 10.81 -7.51 -19.84
C GLU A 85 10.62 -8.89 -19.21
N THR A 86 11.01 -9.09 -17.95
CA THR A 86 10.90 -10.38 -17.26
C THR A 86 9.51 -10.55 -16.67
N THR A 87 8.93 -11.73 -16.88
CA THR A 87 7.62 -12.12 -16.34
C THR A 87 7.76 -13.44 -15.60
N TRP A 88 7.15 -13.53 -14.42
CA TRP A 88 7.02 -14.76 -13.64
C TRP A 88 5.54 -15.11 -13.52
N THR A 89 5.19 -16.39 -13.66
CA THR A 89 3.81 -16.87 -13.50
C THR A 89 3.74 -17.99 -12.47
N ALA A 90 2.60 -18.11 -11.79
CA ALA A 90 2.39 -19.15 -10.78
C ALA A 90 2.42 -20.58 -11.38
N GLU A 91 2.24 -20.72 -12.69
CA GLU A 91 2.18 -22.02 -13.40
C GLU A 91 3.57 -22.65 -13.61
N GLU A 92 4.65 -21.86 -13.63
CA GLU A 92 6.01 -22.34 -13.86
C GLU A 92 6.68 -22.93 -12.61
N LYS A 93 6.14 -22.71 -11.40
CA LYS A 93 6.67 -23.23 -10.12
C LYS A 93 5.86 -24.43 -9.59
N ARG A 94 5.74 -25.49 -10.40
CA ARG A 94 5.18 -26.78 -9.94
C ARG A 94 6.28 -27.79 -9.61
#